data_AF-A0A9W8ILJ9-F1
#
_entry.id   AF-A0A9W8ILJ9-F1
#
_cell.length_a   1.000
_cell.length_b   1.000
_cell.length_c   1.000
_cell.angle_alpha   90.00
_cell.angle_beta   90.00
_cell.angle_gamma   90.00
#
_symmetry.space_group_name_H-M   'P 1'
#
loop_
_entity.id
_entity.type
_entity.pdbx_description
1 polymer ?
#
loop_
_entity_poly.entity_id
_entity_poly.type
_entity_poly.pdbx_seq_one_letter_code
_entity_poly.pdbx_strand_id
1 'polypeptide(L)'
;MSDSDEILPDWAPGSRNYIIRVSIMVALAAVYTIFVIVTLAMFIIKARDKRSGLDKRKVVLVVIQAVGCYLVGVDGAITGATNNWSCIGKLWLFNVGFTLSLMALTARAFHLMVVSKVHMITSQLSARSYHRVLTTDDGTQPNEFAVSSFRMNDGGSELSGLRAATSASPLVDKEKGLVFSHLETQSSEKQQRQKWQYHLWRSADAKSGKSANRCWFRCKPESRLKLTQRLKRYKRMLPYVTERRLVYYIVGEVLATVVATLVINLTDKQFSLHNIVCVYQWGFIPGNAFVLIHFAVVYPIILWRVWSVKDAYGIRNDLFICETVGFVCMVITLVWVNSLSLVQQQFPGLTFIWIYSFFIHASSVFFPLLRAIQHTKQATERPDMSMGMFVMHQSSAATAATTNAAASQPVVMSATSTRRANFNRMMDDPTEYQQFREFSASCFCSELTAFIDEYQALKARTLVLFERRTTRDSLVVAARHLSPPPTPSTLARNSDAIDDDAATDSSLRSRPHMLRGNTATTIDDVLLQSAEFMQIRTTSITVSILETVTETYREESTGSGMRQFPPELLVKLEMINREFVDPRSFTSVNASPLTVKRFIERMQSKDYSLTLLDEFKSEVLFMLYTDVYTRYVRH
;
A
#
# COMPACT_ATOMS: atom_id res chain seq x y z
N MET A 1 -22.11 73.48 29.24
CA MET A 1 -22.15 72.04 28.93
C MET A 1 -21.18 71.84 27.79
N SER A 2 -19.91 71.56 28.09
CA SER A 2 -18.99 71.07 27.06
C SER A 2 -19.32 69.60 26.89
N ASP A 3 -19.69 69.21 25.67
CA ASP A 3 -19.71 67.80 25.28
C ASP A 3 -18.35 67.23 25.62
N SER A 4 -18.28 66.46 26.71
CA SER A 4 -17.13 65.63 26.99
C SER A 4 -17.13 64.59 25.89
N ASP A 5 -16.31 64.81 24.86
CA ASP A 5 -16.04 63.85 23.79
C ASP A 5 -15.79 62.50 24.47
N GLU A 6 -16.80 61.64 24.42
CA GLU A 6 -16.72 60.30 24.98
C GLU A 6 -15.65 59.60 24.16
N ILE A 7 -14.44 59.47 24.72
CA ILE A 7 -13.30 58.85 24.08
C ILE A 7 -13.69 57.39 23.87
N LEU A 8 -14.30 57.10 22.72
CA LEU A 8 -14.64 55.76 22.31
C LEU A 8 -13.37 54.93 22.40
N PRO A 9 -13.42 53.75 23.04
CA PRO A 9 -12.28 52.87 23.08
C PRO A 9 -11.76 52.68 21.66
N ASP A 10 -10.44 52.70 21.49
CA ASP A 10 -9.76 52.58 20.19
C ASP A 10 -10.18 51.37 19.33
N TRP A 11 -10.91 50.42 19.90
CA TRP A 11 -11.39 49.18 19.29
C TRP A 11 -12.92 49.13 19.06
N ALA A 12 -13.66 50.19 19.42
CA ALA A 12 -15.10 50.26 19.23
C ALA A 12 -15.47 50.37 17.74
N PRO A 13 -16.64 49.84 17.31
CA PRO A 13 -17.13 50.03 15.95
C PRO A 13 -17.15 51.51 15.56
N GLY A 14 -16.53 51.85 14.41
CA GLY A 14 -16.40 53.23 13.94
C GLY A 14 -15.05 53.90 14.25
N SER A 15 -14.28 53.36 15.20
CA SER A 15 -12.89 53.82 15.44
C SER A 15 -11.97 53.46 14.27
N ARG A 16 -10.89 54.25 14.09
CA ARG A 16 -9.89 54.01 13.04
C ARG A 16 -9.23 52.62 13.16
N ASN A 17 -8.89 52.18 14.38
CA ASN A 17 -8.24 50.87 14.54
C ASN A 17 -9.22 49.71 14.30
N TYR A 18 -10.50 49.88 14.65
CA TYR A 18 -11.53 48.91 14.28
C TYR A 18 -11.62 48.73 12.76
N ILE A 19 -11.68 49.84 12.01
CA ILE A 19 -11.73 49.81 10.54
C ILE A 19 -10.48 49.10 9.98
N ILE A 20 -9.29 49.48 10.44
CA ILE A 20 -8.02 48.85 10.01
C ILE A 20 -8.04 47.34 10.29
N ARG A 21 -8.43 46.92 11.50
CA ARG A 21 -8.49 45.49 11.88
C ARG A 21 -9.45 44.73 10.99
N VAL A 22 -10.67 45.24 10.80
CA VAL A 22 -11.69 44.61 9.95
C VAL A 22 -11.16 44.49 8.53
N SER A 23 -10.59 45.55 7.96
CA SER A 23 -10.01 45.53 6.61
C SER A 23 -8.90 44.48 6.46
N ILE A 24 -7.99 44.39 7.43
CA ILE A 24 -6.91 43.38 7.42
C ILE A 24 -7.50 41.97 7.49
N MET A 25 -8.41 41.71 8.43
CA MET A 25 -8.98 40.37 8.62
C MET A 25 -9.85 39.94 7.44
N VAL A 26 -10.61 40.86 6.83
CA VAL A 26 -11.37 40.59 5.60
C VAL A 26 -10.43 40.30 4.43
N ALA A 27 -9.34 41.06 4.29
CA ALA A 27 -8.33 40.80 3.25
C ALA A 27 -7.67 39.42 3.45
N LEU A 28 -7.28 39.08 4.68
CA LEU A 28 -6.73 37.77 5.02
C LEU A 28 -7.73 36.64 4.76
N ALA A 29 -9.00 36.83 5.10
CA ALA A 29 -10.07 35.88 4.80
C ALA A 29 -10.24 35.67 3.29
N ALA A 30 -10.23 36.74 2.49
CA ALA A 30 -10.32 36.66 1.04
C ALA A 30 -9.12 35.90 0.43
N VAL A 31 -7.90 36.23 0.87
CA VAL A 31 -6.68 35.52 0.44
C VAL A 31 -6.73 34.04 0.84
N TYR A 32 -7.15 33.74 2.07
CA TYR A 32 -7.34 32.37 2.54
C TYR A 32 -8.34 31.60 1.69
N THR A 33 -9.50 32.20 1.38
CA THR A 33 -10.53 31.60 0.52
C THR A 33 -9.99 31.28 -0.87
N ILE A 34 -9.29 32.25 -1.51
CA ILE A 34 -8.67 32.03 -2.82
C ILE A 34 -7.64 30.90 -2.74
N PHE A 35 -6.78 30.92 -1.72
CA PHE A 35 -5.78 29.87 -1.50
C PHE A 35 -6.43 28.49 -1.37
N VAL A 36 -7.48 28.35 -0.56
CA VAL A 36 -8.21 27.08 -0.37
C VAL A 36 -8.81 26.60 -1.67
N ILE A 37 -9.55 27.45 -2.38
CA ILE A 37 -10.25 27.09 -3.62
C ILE A 37 -9.24 26.67 -4.70
N VAL A 38 -8.21 27.48 -4.94
CA VAL A 38 -7.23 27.23 -6.00
C VAL A 38 -6.45 25.95 -5.72
N THR A 39 -5.93 25.78 -4.50
CA THR A 39 -5.15 24.58 -4.16
C THR A 39 -6.01 23.33 -4.13
N LEU A 40 -7.27 23.40 -3.68
CA LEU A 40 -8.19 22.28 -3.73
C LEU A 40 -8.56 21.89 -5.16
N ALA A 41 -8.82 22.87 -6.03
CA ALA A 41 -9.09 22.62 -7.45
C ALA A 41 -7.89 21.95 -8.14
N MET A 42 -6.68 22.50 -7.93
CA MET A 42 -5.44 21.90 -8.44
C MET A 42 -5.21 20.50 -7.88
N PHE A 43 -5.49 20.27 -6.60
CA PHE A 43 -5.39 18.95 -5.97
C PHE A 43 -6.36 17.96 -6.62
N ILE A 44 -7.62 18.32 -6.83
CA ILE A 44 -8.62 17.46 -7.48
C ILE A 44 -8.20 17.13 -8.91
N ILE A 45 -7.75 18.13 -9.69
CA ILE A 45 -7.28 17.93 -11.06
C ILE A 45 -6.08 16.98 -11.07
N LYS A 46 -5.09 17.24 -10.20
CA LYS A 46 -3.86 16.44 -10.17
C LYS A 46 -4.08 15.04 -9.60
N ALA A 47 -5.03 14.85 -8.70
CA ALA A 47 -5.36 13.54 -8.15
C ALA A 47 -6.06 12.61 -9.17
N ARG A 48 -6.60 13.15 -10.27
CA ARG A 48 -7.07 12.32 -11.40
C ARG A 48 -5.91 11.70 -12.18
N ASP A 49 -4.71 12.26 -12.10
CA ASP A 49 -3.51 11.71 -12.72
C ASP A 49 -2.93 10.58 -11.87
N LYS A 50 -3.08 9.34 -12.35
CA LYS A 50 -2.57 8.12 -11.69
C LYS A 50 -1.05 8.11 -11.48
N ARG A 51 -0.31 8.95 -12.22
CA ARG A 51 1.15 9.07 -12.08
C ARG A 51 1.56 9.98 -10.93
N SER A 52 0.65 10.80 -10.40
CA SER A 52 0.95 11.78 -9.36
C SER A 52 1.18 11.17 -7.98
N GLY A 53 0.75 9.92 -7.75
CA GLY A 53 0.70 9.28 -6.43
C GLY A 53 -0.36 9.86 -5.48
N LEU A 54 -1.06 10.92 -5.88
CA LEU A 54 -2.18 11.49 -5.12
C LEU A 54 -3.43 10.60 -5.20
N ASP A 55 -3.54 9.73 -6.20
CA ASP A 55 -4.60 8.72 -6.33
C ASP A 55 -4.64 7.74 -5.13
N LYS A 56 -3.49 7.54 -4.48
CA LYS A 56 -3.36 6.72 -3.27
C LYS A 56 -3.98 7.40 -2.05
N ARG A 57 -4.15 8.72 -2.08
CA ARG A 57 -4.91 9.46 -1.08
C ARG A 57 -6.39 9.38 -1.45
N LYS A 58 -7.24 9.08 -0.46
CA LYS A 58 -8.70 9.09 -0.65
C LYS A 58 -9.18 10.52 -0.87
N VAL A 59 -9.24 10.93 -2.14
CA VAL A 59 -9.51 12.31 -2.58
C VAL A 59 -10.80 12.83 -1.96
N VAL A 60 -11.86 12.02 -1.91
CA VAL A 60 -13.15 12.46 -1.37
C VAL A 60 -13.02 12.83 0.12
N LEU A 61 -12.31 12.03 0.91
CA LEU A 61 -12.10 12.31 2.33
C LEU A 61 -11.26 13.58 2.54
N VAL A 62 -10.25 13.81 1.71
CA VAL A 62 -9.43 15.05 1.76
C VAL A 62 -10.27 16.27 1.40
N VAL A 63 -11.15 16.16 0.39
CA VAL A 63 -12.06 17.24 0.00
C VAL A 63 -13.06 17.56 1.13
N ILE A 64 -13.67 16.54 1.75
CA ILE A 64 -14.58 16.73 2.89
C ILE A 64 -13.86 17.45 4.04
N GLN A 65 -12.64 17.02 4.35
CA GLN A 65 -11.82 17.67 5.38
C GLN A 65 -11.51 19.13 5.03
N ALA A 66 -11.11 19.41 3.79
CA ALA A 66 -10.80 20.77 3.32
C ALA A 66 -12.03 21.68 3.38
N VAL A 67 -13.22 21.17 3.02
CA VAL A 67 -14.49 21.90 3.18
C VAL A 67 -14.78 22.18 4.65
N GLY A 68 -14.63 21.20 5.54
CA GLY A 68 -14.77 21.43 6.98
C GLY A 68 -13.81 22.49 7.51
N CYS A 69 -12.53 22.43 7.12
CA CYS A 69 -11.52 23.42 7.48
C CYS A 69 -11.86 24.81 6.94
N TYR A 70 -12.38 24.90 5.71
CA TYR A 70 -12.82 26.16 5.13
C TYR A 70 -13.95 26.79 5.93
N LEU A 71 -14.99 26.01 6.30
CA LEU A 71 -16.12 26.51 7.10
C LEU A 71 -15.64 27.05 8.45
N VAL A 72 -14.81 26.29 9.16
CA VAL A 72 -14.22 26.69 10.45
C VAL A 72 -13.28 27.88 10.30
N GLY A 73 -12.47 27.90 9.24
CA GLY A 73 -11.54 28.99 8.96
C GLY A 73 -12.25 30.29 8.64
N VAL A 74 -13.29 30.25 7.81
CA VAL A 74 -14.13 31.41 7.50
C VAL A 74 -14.83 31.93 8.75
N ASP A 75 -15.38 31.04 9.58
CA ASP A 75 -15.99 31.44 10.86
C ASP A 75 -14.99 32.15 11.79
N GLY A 76 -13.80 31.56 11.96
CA GLY A 76 -12.73 32.16 12.76
C GLY A 76 -12.24 33.49 12.21
N ALA A 77 -12.15 33.64 10.89
CA ALA A 77 -11.72 34.88 10.25
C ALA A 77 -12.78 35.99 10.33
N ILE A 78 -14.05 35.67 10.07
CA ILE A 78 -15.17 36.62 10.16
C ILE A 78 -15.38 37.07 11.60
N THR A 79 -15.38 36.14 12.55
CA THR A 79 -15.48 36.48 13.97
C THR A 79 -14.24 37.23 14.45
N GLY A 80 -13.08 36.92 13.86
CA GLY A 80 -11.83 37.68 13.98
C GLY A 80 -11.95 39.14 13.54
N ALA A 81 -12.63 39.37 12.43
CA ALA A 81 -12.83 40.70 11.87
C ALA A 81 -13.86 41.50 12.68
N THR A 82 -15.03 40.90 12.91
CA THR A 82 -16.19 41.59 13.49
C THR A 82 -16.82 40.76 14.60
N ASN A 83 -17.09 41.40 15.74
CA ASN A 83 -17.89 40.77 16.78
C ASN A 83 -19.39 40.71 16.41
N ASN A 84 -19.83 41.53 15.44
CA ASN A 84 -21.22 41.69 15.00
C ASN A 84 -21.73 40.58 14.06
N TRP A 85 -21.04 39.45 13.97
CA TRP A 85 -21.47 38.30 13.18
C TRP A 85 -22.62 37.55 13.87
N SER A 86 -23.62 37.13 13.10
CA SER A 86 -24.83 36.49 13.60
C SER A 86 -24.52 35.20 14.37
N CYS A 87 -25.22 35.00 15.48
CA CYS A 87 -24.97 33.84 16.35
C CYS A 87 -25.32 32.52 15.68
N ILE A 88 -26.32 32.52 14.79
CA ILE A 88 -26.63 31.38 13.93
C ILE A 88 -25.46 31.03 13.02
N GLY A 89 -24.83 32.02 12.37
CA GLY A 89 -23.68 31.78 11.49
C GLY A 89 -22.52 31.13 12.25
N LYS A 90 -22.17 31.70 13.42
CA LYS A 90 -21.16 31.12 14.34
C LYS A 90 -21.48 29.68 14.68
N LEU A 91 -22.68 29.42 15.22
CA LEU A 91 -23.06 28.10 15.71
C LEU A 91 -23.00 27.04 14.60
N TRP A 92 -23.54 27.35 13.42
CA TRP A 92 -23.61 26.41 12.30
C TRP A 92 -22.24 26.14 11.68
N LEU A 93 -21.47 27.19 11.35
CA LEU A 93 -20.15 27.02 10.75
C LEU A 93 -19.19 26.31 11.70
N PHE A 94 -19.25 26.64 13.00
CA PHE A 94 -18.46 25.98 14.03
C PHE A 94 -18.84 24.50 14.14
N ASN A 95 -20.10 24.17 14.45
CA ASN A 95 -20.50 22.79 14.70
C ASN A 95 -20.32 21.90 13.45
N VAL A 96 -20.85 22.33 12.31
CA VAL A 96 -20.80 21.53 11.08
C VAL A 96 -19.37 21.45 10.54
N GLY A 97 -18.64 22.57 10.56
CA GLY A 97 -17.27 22.64 10.07
C GLY A 97 -16.31 21.75 10.88
N PHE A 98 -16.38 21.82 12.22
CA PHE A 98 -15.58 20.95 13.08
C PHE A 98 -15.96 19.49 12.91
N THR A 99 -17.25 19.14 12.90
CA THR A 99 -17.66 17.75 12.65
C THR A 99 -17.12 17.23 11.32
N LEU A 100 -17.28 17.98 10.21
CA LEU A 100 -16.75 17.58 8.91
C LEU A 100 -15.23 17.37 8.94
N SER A 101 -14.48 18.33 9.51
CA SER A 101 -13.02 18.28 9.56
C SER A 101 -12.51 17.11 10.42
N LEU A 102 -13.00 17.01 11.67
CA LEU A 102 -12.52 16.03 12.63
C LEU A 102 -12.92 14.60 12.24
N MET A 103 -14.13 14.40 11.70
CA MET A 103 -14.59 13.09 11.26
C MET A 103 -13.88 12.64 9.98
N ALA A 104 -13.60 13.54 9.03
CA ALA A 104 -12.81 13.20 7.86
C ALA A 104 -11.37 12.83 8.24
N LEU A 105 -10.75 13.56 9.18
CA LEU A 105 -9.41 13.26 9.69
C LEU A 105 -9.37 11.88 10.37
N THR A 106 -10.35 11.60 11.24
CA THR A 106 -10.53 10.30 11.91
C THR A 106 -10.69 9.16 10.91
N ALA A 107 -11.55 9.34 9.89
CA ALA A 107 -11.78 8.36 8.84
C ALA A 107 -10.51 8.07 8.03
N ARG A 108 -9.72 9.11 7.69
CA ARG A 108 -8.43 8.97 6.99
C ARG A 108 -7.43 8.17 7.83
N ALA A 109 -7.33 8.46 9.12
CA ALA A 109 -6.41 7.76 10.01
C ALA A 109 -6.80 6.30 10.21
N PHE A 110 -8.10 6.02 10.41
CA PHE A 110 -8.62 4.66 10.49
C PHE A 110 -8.37 3.88 9.19
N HIS A 111 -8.55 4.53 8.03
CA HIS A 111 -8.21 3.95 6.73
C HIS A 111 -6.75 3.55 6.63
N LEU A 112 -5.84 4.48 6.95
CA LEU A 112 -4.40 4.23 6.94
C LEU A 112 -4.02 3.05 7.85
N MET A 113 -4.59 2.99 9.05
CA MET A 113 -4.31 1.92 10.02
C MET A 113 -4.69 0.54 9.47
N VAL A 114 -5.91 0.38 8.95
CA VAL A 114 -6.40 -0.93 8.49
C VAL A 114 -5.65 -1.37 7.24
N VAL A 115 -5.50 -0.48 6.24
CA VAL A 115 -4.79 -0.81 5.00
C VAL A 115 -3.33 -1.17 5.28
N SER A 116 -2.64 -0.42 6.15
CA SER A 116 -1.25 -0.72 6.52
C SER A 116 -1.08 -2.10 7.13
N LYS A 117 -1.94 -2.47 8.08
CA LYS A 117 -1.84 -3.78 8.73
C LYS A 117 -2.16 -4.92 7.76
N VAL A 118 -3.09 -4.73 6.83
CA VAL A 118 -3.36 -5.73 5.77
C VAL A 118 -2.12 -5.94 4.90
N HIS A 119 -1.51 -4.87 4.38
CA HIS A 119 -0.31 -4.97 3.53
C HIS A 119 0.87 -5.59 4.28
N MET A 120 1.17 -5.12 5.49
CA MET A 120 2.28 -5.62 6.30
C MET A 120 2.12 -7.12 6.59
N ILE A 121 0.94 -7.56 7.01
CA ILE A 121 0.69 -8.97 7.32
C ILE A 121 0.72 -9.83 6.06
N THR A 122 0.15 -9.35 4.95
CA THR A 122 0.15 -10.07 3.67
C THR A 122 1.58 -10.28 3.18
N SER A 123 2.41 -9.24 3.21
CA SER A 123 3.83 -9.34 2.86
C SER A 123 4.58 -10.36 3.71
N GLN A 124 4.34 -10.38 5.03
CA GLN A 124 4.94 -11.37 5.93
C GLN A 124 4.48 -12.81 5.63
N LEU A 125 3.23 -13.02 5.20
CA LEU A 125 2.76 -14.35 4.77
C LEU A 125 3.44 -14.79 3.48
N SER A 126 3.56 -13.89 2.50
CA SER A 126 4.19 -14.16 1.21
C SER A 126 5.67 -14.51 1.39
N ALA A 127 6.41 -13.75 2.20
CA ALA A 127 7.81 -14.03 2.52
C ALA A 127 8.00 -15.43 3.12
N ARG A 128 7.09 -15.85 4.00
CA ARG A 128 7.13 -17.19 4.61
C ARG A 128 6.68 -18.32 3.68
N SER A 129 5.80 -18.04 2.72
CA SER A 129 5.42 -19.04 1.70
C SER A 129 6.62 -19.37 0.83
N TYR A 130 7.36 -18.35 0.43
CA TYR A 130 8.57 -18.49 -0.38
C TYR A 130 9.62 -19.37 0.33
N HIS A 131 9.90 -19.08 1.61
CA HIS A 131 10.86 -19.87 2.38
C HIS A 131 10.43 -21.34 2.56
N ARG A 132 9.14 -21.64 2.69
CA ARG A 132 8.70 -23.04 2.82
C ARG A 132 8.91 -23.82 1.53
N VAL A 133 8.63 -23.23 0.37
CA VAL A 133 8.87 -23.88 -0.93
C VAL A 133 10.36 -24.24 -1.08
N LEU A 134 11.26 -23.43 -0.50
CA LEU A 134 12.69 -23.69 -0.50
C LEU A 134 13.17 -24.69 0.56
N THR A 135 12.37 -25.03 1.59
CA THR A 135 12.82 -25.88 2.71
C THR A 135 12.03 -27.16 2.93
N THR A 136 10.89 -27.36 2.27
CA THR A 136 10.24 -28.68 2.24
C THR A 136 11.02 -29.57 1.28
N ASP A 137 12.19 -30.00 1.76
CA ASP A 137 13.16 -30.88 1.11
C ASP A 137 13.25 -32.24 1.83
N ASP A 138 12.49 -32.42 2.93
CA ASP A 138 12.29 -33.73 3.52
C ASP A 138 11.26 -34.47 2.66
N GLY A 139 11.72 -35.47 1.90
CA GLY A 139 11.03 -36.29 0.89
C GLY A 139 9.69 -36.96 1.29
N THR A 140 9.03 -36.54 2.37
CA THR A 140 7.58 -36.66 2.52
C THR A 140 6.87 -35.91 1.40
N GLN A 141 6.39 -36.68 0.41
CA GLN A 141 5.42 -36.19 -0.56
C GLN A 141 4.33 -35.37 0.15
N PRO A 142 4.03 -34.15 -0.30
CA PRO A 142 2.84 -33.47 0.14
C PRO A 142 1.66 -34.30 -0.37
N ASN A 143 1.11 -35.15 0.50
CA ASN A 143 -0.24 -35.68 0.32
C ASN A 143 -1.08 -34.52 -0.18
N GLU A 144 -1.65 -34.72 -1.36
CA GLU A 144 -2.42 -33.83 -2.20
C GLU A 144 -3.37 -32.97 -1.35
N PHE A 145 -2.82 -31.95 -0.70
CA PHE A 145 -3.59 -31.02 0.09
C PHE A 145 -4.19 -30.12 -0.96
N ALA A 146 -5.39 -30.50 -1.37
CA ALA A 146 -6.28 -29.69 -2.18
C ALA A 146 -6.11 -28.24 -1.76
N VAL A 147 -5.39 -27.49 -2.60
CA VAL A 147 -5.44 -26.05 -2.59
C VAL A 147 -6.87 -25.79 -3.00
N SER A 148 -7.77 -25.75 -2.01
CA SER A 148 -9.09 -25.20 -2.20
C SER A 148 -8.82 -23.76 -2.56
N SER A 149 -8.84 -23.52 -3.87
CA SER A 149 -8.88 -22.18 -4.42
C SER A 149 -9.99 -21.49 -3.65
N PHE A 150 -9.60 -20.48 -2.87
CA PHE A 150 -10.50 -19.72 -2.04
C PHE A 150 -11.41 -18.96 -3.00
N ARG A 151 -12.49 -19.63 -3.44
CA ARG A 151 -13.46 -19.11 -4.41
C ARG A 151 -14.17 -17.97 -3.70
N MET A 152 -13.74 -16.75 -3.98
CA MET A 152 -14.50 -15.56 -3.66
C MET A 152 -15.80 -15.65 -4.46
N ASN A 153 -16.90 -15.92 -3.76
CA ASN A 153 -18.22 -15.60 -4.28
C ASN A 153 -18.32 -14.08 -4.33
N ASP A 154 -18.12 -13.52 -5.52
CA ASP A 154 -18.59 -12.17 -5.84
C ASP A 154 -20.13 -12.22 -5.88
N GLY A 155 -20.74 -11.94 -4.73
CA GLY A 155 -22.17 -11.72 -4.63
C GLY A 155 -22.52 -10.35 -5.19
N GLY A 156 -22.86 -10.31 -6.47
CA GLY A 156 -23.57 -9.19 -7.08
C GLY A 156 -25.02 -9.58 -7.39
N SER A 157 -25.98 -9.06 -6.63
CA SER A 157 -27.28 -8.58 -7.13
C SER A 157 -28.10 -7.90 -6.02
N GLU A 158 -28.49 -6.66 -6.35
CA GLU A 158 -29.79 -5.99 -6.21
C GLU A 158 -30.69 -6.03 -4.95
N LEU A 159 -31.36 -4.86 -4.82
CA LEU A 159 -32.38 -4.43 -3.88
C LEU A 159 -33.60 -5.36 -3.77
N SER A 160 -34.15 -5.48 -2.55
CA SER A 160 -35.50 -5.02 -2.13
C SER A 160 -36.03 -5.84 -0.94
N GLY A 161 -36.53 -5.19 0.12
CA GLY A 161 -37.35 -5.86 1.14
C GLY A 161 -37.34 -5.23 2.53
N LEU A 162 -38.30 -4.34 2.79
CA LEU A 162 -38.69 -3.85 4.12
C LEU A 162 -39.29 -4.98 5.00
N ARG A 163 -38.96 -5.03 6.31
CA ARG A 163 -39.85 -4.67 7.46
C ARG A 163 -39.33 -5.12 8.84
N ALA A 164 -39.54 -4.20 9.79
CA ALA A 164 -40.04 -4.35 11.17
C ALA A 164 -39.14 -4.91 12.31
N ALA A 165 -38.66 -3.94 13.10
CA ALA A 165 -38.61 -3.78 14.57
C ALA A 165 -39.04 -4.90 15.54
N THR A 166 -38.25 -5.06 16.63
CA THR A 166 -38.64 -5.04 18.08
C THR A 166 -37.35 -5.25 18.91
N SER A 167 -36.87 -4.27 19.67
CA SER A 167 -37.17 -3.88 21.07
C SER A 167 -36.38 -4.64 22.16
N ALA A 168 -35.94 -3.85 23.15
CA ALA A 168 -35.52 -4.19 24.52
C ALA A 168 -34.00 -4.37 24.82
N SER A 169 -33.45 -3.34 25.47
CA SER A 169 -32.40 -3.39 26.51
C SER A 169 -33.06 -3.75 27.88
N PRO A 170 -32.40 -3.77 29.08
CA PRO A 170 -31.07 -3.22 29.44
C PRO A 170 -30.28 -3.94 30.60
N LEU A 171 -29.17 -3.28 31.05
CA LEU A 171 -28.52 -3.33 32.39
C LEU A 171 -27.73 -4.62 32.77
N VAL A 172 -26.59 -4.66 33.51
CA VAL A 172 -25.67 -3.68 34.13
C VAL A 172 -24.38 -4.39 34.63
N ASP A 173 -23.30 -3.61 34.81
CA ASP A 173 -22.08 -3.68 35.66
C ASP A 173 -21.15 -4.90 35.78
N LYS A 174 -19.83 -4.64 35.68
CA LYS A 174 -18.94 -4.53 36.87
C LYS A 174 -17.51 -4.04 36.58
N GLU A 175 -17.06 -3.12 37.43
CA GLU A 175 -15.71 -2.60 37.66
C GLU A 175 -14.65 -3.66 37.98
N LYS A 176 -13.39 -3.40 37.58
CA LYS A 176 -12.14 -3.32 38.40
C LYS A 176 -11.16 -2.45 37.57
N GLY A 177 -10.50 -1.38 38.01
CA GLY A 177 -9.80 -1.13 39.27
C GLY A 177 -8.29 -1.32 39.03
N LEU A 178 -7.51 -0.25 38.81
CA LEU A 178 -6.09 -0.20 39.20
C LEU A 178 -5.48 1.20 39.09
N VAL A 179 -5.00 1.65 40.25
CA VAL A 179 -4.21 2.85 40.56
C VAL A 179 -2.77 2.64 40.08
N PHE A 180 -2.14 3.65 39.49
CA PHE A 180 -0.70 3.88 39.62
C PHE A 180 -0.36 5.37 39.45
N SER A 181 0.14 5.95 40.53
CA SER A 181 0.89 7.19 40.60
C SER A 181 2.37 6.93 40.26
N HIS A 182 2.98 7.76 39.41
CA HIS A 182 4.31 8.31 39.67
C HIS A 182 4.63 9.45 38.67
N LEU A 183 4.84 10.66 39.21
CA LEU A 183 5.64 11.69 38.57
C LEU A 183 7.08 11.20 38.42
N GLU A 184 7.68 11.38 37.25
CA GLU A 184 9.12 11.62 37.17
C GLU A 184 9.48 12.47 35.95
N THR A 185 9.85 13.71 36.26
CA THR A 185 10.57 14.69 35.43
C THR A 185 11.93 14.15 35.01
N GLN A 186 12.21 14.00 33.70
CA GLN A 186 13.57 14.08 33.13
C GLN A 186 13.53 13.98 31.59
N SER A 187 13.53 15.13 30.90
CA SER A 187 13.47 15.20 29.43
C SER A 187 14.48 16.18 28.81
N SER A 188 15.68 16.27 29.40
CA SER A 188 16.78 17.04 28.80
C SER A 188 18.08 16.22 28.60
N GLU A 189 18.30 15.16 29.38
CA GLU A 189 19.53 14.35 29.26
C GLU A 189 19.48 13.22 28.20
N LYS A 190 18.29 12.81 27.75
CA LYS A 190 18.15 11.66 26.82
C LYS A 190 18.56 11.97 25.39
N GLN A 191 18.48 13.23 24.97
CA GLN A 191 18.80 13.62 23.59
C GLN A 191 20.31 13.76 23.36
N GLN A 192 21.08 14.06 24.42
CA GLN A 192 22.54 14.14 24.36
C GLN A 192 23.21 12.77 24.53
N ARG A 193 22.59 11.84 25.28
CA ARG A 193 23.05 10.43 25.35
C ARG A 193 22.85 9.63 24.06
N GLN A 194 21.82 9.92 23.26
CA GLN A 194 21.62 9.23 21.96
C GLN A 194 22.69 9.58 20.93
N LYS A 195 23.19 10.83 20.92
CA LYS A 195 24.23 11.27 19.98
C LYS A 195 25.62 10.71 20.34
N TRP A 196 25.91 10.56 21.64
CA TRP A 196 27.12 9.90 22.11
C TRP A 196 27.08 8.37 21.94
N GLN A 197 25.92 7.72 22.12
CA GLN A 197 25.80 6.28 21.89
C GLN A 197 26.02 5.88 20.42
N TYR A 198 25.57 6.69 19.45
CA TYR A 198 25.75 6.38 18.03
C TYR A 198 27.22 6.47 17.57
N HIS A 199 27.99 7.41 18.12
CA HIS A 199 29.43 7.52 17.85
C HIS A 199 30.27 6.48 18.59
N LEU A 200 29.90 6.11 19.83
CA LEU A 200 30.61 5.04 20.54
C LEU A 200 30.41 3.66 19.89
N TRP A 201 29.19 3.35 19.44
CA TRP A 201 28.88 2.06 18.79
C TRP A 201 29.71 1.83 17.52
N ARG A 202 29.84 2.86 16.67
CA ARG A 202 30.61 2.77 15.42
C ARG A 202 32.13 2.64 15.63
N SER A 203 32.65 3.07 16.79
CA SER A 203 34.08 2.97 17.11
C SER A 203 34.46 1.67 17.80
N ALA A 204 33.53 1.02 18.52
CA ALA A 204 33.76 -0.26 19.19
C ALA A 204 33.76 -1.44 18.20
N ASP A 205 32.98 -1.37 17.13
CA ASP A 205 32.86 -2.44 16.13
C ASP A 205 34.06 -2.55 15.17
N ALA A 206 34.90 -1.52 15.07
CA ALA A 206 36.07 -1.55 14.17
C ALA A 206 37.29 -2.29 14.74
N LYS A 207 37.33 -2.57 16.06
CA LYS A 207 38.51 -3.17 16.72
C LYS A 207 38.29 -4.57 17.27
N SER A 208 37.07 -5.07 17.26
CA SER A 208 36.73 -6.40 17.75
C SER A 208 36.29 -7.26 16.56
N GLY A 209 37.22 -8.03 16.00
CA GLY A 209 36.97 -9.06 14.98
C GLY A 209 36.13 -10.24 15.50
N LYS A 210 35.04 -9.96 16.21
CA LYS A 210 34.08 -10.91 16.75
C LYS A 210 32.70 -10.58 16.18
N SER A 211 32.41 -11.23 15.05
CA SER A 211 31.08 -11.68 14.63
C SER A 211 29.89 -10.81 15.08
N ALA A 212 29.61 -9.75 14.32
CA ALA A 212 28.38 -8.96 14.40
C ALA A 212 27.14 -9.71 13.85
N ASN A 213 27.06 -11.04 14.01
CA ASN A 213 26.02 -11.88 13.43
C ASN A 213 24.90 -12.30 14.40
N ARG A 214 24.77 -11.70 15.59
CA ARG A 214 23.83 -12.25 16.61
C ARG A 214 22.89 -11.28 17.30
N CYS A 215 22.54 -10.16 16.67
CA CYS A 215 21.45 -9.31 17.16
C CYS A 215 20.35 -9.07 16.11
N TRP A 216 20.16 -10.00 15.17
CA TRP A 216 18.90 -10.07 14.44
C TRP A 216 17.82 -10.53 15.41
N PHE A 217 16.80 -9.70 15.61
CA PHE A 217 15.66 -9.93 16.47
C PHE A 217 15.28 -11.42 16.50
N ARG A 218 15.53 -12.08 17.63
CA ARG A 218 14.92 -13.36 17.98
C ARG A 218 13.44 -13.13 18.28
N CYS A 219 12.72 -12.56 17.32
CA CYS A 219 11.27 -12.61 17.28
C CYS A 219 10.95 -14.09 17.23
N LYS A 220 10.48 -14.66 18.35
CA LYS A 220 9.86 -15.99 18.35
C LYS A 220 8.92 -16.01 17.15
N PRO A 221 9.14 -16.89 16.16
CA PRO A 221 8.37 -16.87 14.92
C PRO A 221 6.91 -17.00 15.31
N GLU A 222 6.17 -15.89 15.20
CA GLU A 222 4.75 -15.91 15.48
C GLU A 222 4.14 -16.94 14.53
N SER A 223 3.42 -17.94 15.03
CA SER A 223 2.97 -19.06 14.20
C SER A 223 2.16 -18.53 13.02
N ARG A 224 2.31 -19.13 11.82
CA ARG A 224 1.56 -18.70 10.62
C ARG A 224 0.06 -18.63 10.89
N LEU A 225 -0.46 -19.52 11.73
CA LEU A 225 -1.84 -19.53 12.20
C LEU A 225 -2.26 -18.22 12.90
N LYS A 226 -1.42 -17.67 13.78
CA LYS A 226 -1.69 -16.38 14.43
C LYS A 226 -1.70 -15.24 13.41
N LEU A 227 -0.77 -15.28 12.46
CA LEU A 227 -0.67 -14.25 11.42
C LEU A 227 -1.86 -14.28 10.45
N THR A 228 -2.30 -15.47 10.02
CA THR A 228 -3.49 -15.64 9.18
C THR A 228 -4.77 -15.26 9.93
N GLN A 229 -4.86 -15.56 11.23
CA GLN A 229 -5.98 -15.11 12.05
C GLN A 229 -6.03 -13.58 12.17
N ARG A 230 -4.88 -12.92 12.37
CA ARG A 230 -4.78 -11.45 12.34
C ARG A 230 -5.17 -10.89 10.98
N LEU A 231 -4.67 -11.47 9.88
CA LEU A 231 -5.05 -11.08 8.53
C LEU A 231 -6.56 -11.20 8.31
N LYS A 232 -7.16 -12.31 8.72
CA LYS A 232 -8.61 -12.55 8.64
C LYS A 232 -9.39 -11.48 9.41
N ARG A 233 -8.91 -11.05 10.58
CA ARG A 233 -9.50 -9.96 11.37
C ARG A 233 -9.45 -8.62 10.63
N TYR A 234 -8.30 -8.26 10.06
CA TYR A 234 -8.16 -7.00 9.30
C TYR A 234 -8.92 -7.04 7.97
N LYS A 235 -8.90 -8.17 7.25
CA LYS A 235 -9.72 -8.37 6.04
C LYS A 235 -11.21 -8.28 6.33
N ARG A 236 -11.68 -8.73 7.52
CA ARG A 236 -13.07 -8.51 7.95
C ARG A 236 -13.39 -7.04 8.17
N MET A 237 -12.41 -6.23 8.59
CA MET A 237 -12.60 -4.79 8.77
C MET A 237 -12.55 -4.03 7.43
N LEU A 238 -11.79 -4.50 6.44
CA LEU A 238 -11.58 -3.82 5.16
C LEU A 238 -12.86 -3.34 4.45
N PRO A 239 -13.98 -4.09 4.41
CA PRO A 239 -15.25 -3.61 3.85
C PRO A 239 -15.80 -2.36 4.53
N TYR A 240 -15.61 -2.21 5.85
CA TYR A 240 -16.05 -1.05 6.63
C TYR A 240 -15.19 0.19 6.38
N VAL A 241 -13.99 -0.01 5.85
CA VAL A 241 -13.01 1.04 5.56
C VAL A 241 -13.04 1.44 4.09
N THR A 242 -14.08 1.03 3.36
CA THR A 242 -14.31 1.53 2.00
C THR A 242 -14.64 3.01 2.04
N GLU A 243 -14.15 3.77 1.06
CA GLU A 243 -14.36 5.21 0.96
C GLU A 243 -15.84 5.58 1.06
N ARG A 244 -16.72 4.84 0.36
CA ARG A 244 -18.18 5.04 0.42
C ARG A 244 -18.75 4.91 1.83
N ARG A 245 -18.34 3.87 2.58
CA ARG A 245 -18.84 3.65 3.94
C ARG A 245 -18.31 4.69 4.92
N LEU A 246 -17.05 5.10 4.78
CA LEU A 246 -16.48 6.19 5.56
C LEU A 246 -17.19 7.51 5.28
N VAL A 247 -17.54 7.78 4.01
CA VAL A 247 -18.34 8.95 3.64
C VAL A 247 -19.75 8.88 4.24
N TYR A 248 -20.43 7.73 4.18
CA TYR A 248 -21.74 7.57 4.82
C TYR A 248 -21.68 7.76 6.34
N TYR A 249 -20.61 7.28 6.98
CA TYR A 249 -20.37 7.52 8.40
C TYR A 249 -20.24 9.02 8.70
N ILE A 250 -19.41 9.75 7.95
CA ILE A 250 -19.26 11.20 8.12
C ILE A 250 -20.58 11.93 7.87
N VAL A 251 -21.31 11.58 6.81
CA VAL A 251 -22.62 12.18 6.49
C VAL A 251 -23.63 11.93 7.60
N GLY A 252 -23.67 10.73 8.18
CA GLY A 252 -24.54 10.41 9.31
C GLY A 252 -24.25 11.28 10.54
N GLU A 253 -22.97 11.45 10.88
CA GLU A 253 -22.52 12.29 12.02
C GLU A 253 -22.77 13.78 11.79
N VAL A 254 -22.57 14.25 10.55
CA VAL A 254 -22.91 15.62 10.15
C VAL A 254 -24.42 15.85 10.22
N LEU A 255 -25.23 14.90 9.75
CA LEU A 255 -26.69 14.99 9.86
C LEU A 255 -27.13 15.06 11.33
N ALA A 256 -26.56 14.22 12.20
CA ALA A 256 -26.82 14.28 13.64
C ALA A 256 -26.44 15.65 14.22
N THR A 257 -25.29 16.20 13.83
CA THR A 257 -24.82 17.54 14.24
C THR A 257 -25.77 18.65 13.75
N VAL A 258 -26.25 18.55 12.51
CA VAL A 258 -27.22 19.50 11.92
C VAL A 258 -28.54 19.45 12.68
N VAL A 259 -29.07 18.27 12.98
CA VAL A 259 -30.30 18.11 13.77
C VAL A 259 -30.11 18.70 15.17
N ALA A 260 -29.02 18.38 15.85
CA ALA A 260 -28.73 18.92 17.18
C ALA A 260 -28.60 20.46 17.14
N THR A 261 -27.90 21.01 16.16
CA THR A 261 -27.72 22.46 15.98
C THR A 261 -29.04 23.15 15.66
N LEU A 262 -29.91 22.52 14.85
CA LEU A 262 -31.24 23.01 14.56
C LEU A 262 -32.12 23.03 15.82
N VAL A 263 -32.09 21.98 16.63
CA VAL A 263 -32.84 21.94 17.90
C VAL A 263 -32.38 23.06 18.83
N ILE A 264 -31.07 23.30 18.96
CA ILE A 264 -30.53 24.43 19.75
C ILE A 264 -31.06 25.76 19.21
N ASN A 265 -31.00 25.96 17.89
CA ASN A 265 -31.47 27.18 17.25
C ASN A 265 -32.99 27.42 17.46
N LEU A 266 -33.80 26.36 17.44
CA LEU A 266 -35.25 26.44 17.65
C LEU A 266 -35.62 26.66 19.12
N THR A 267 -34.82 26.16 20.05
CA THR A 267 -35.10 26.23 21.49
C THR A 267 -34.60 27.52 22.13
N ASP A 268 -33.52 28.09 21.61
CA ASP A 268 -32.89 29.26 22.19
C ASP A 268 -32.95 30.48 21.26
N LYS A 269 -33.76 31.47 21.68
CA LYS A 269 -33.97 32.72 20.94
C LYS A 269 -32.67 33.51 20.73
N GLN A 270 -31.63 33.29 21.53
CA GLN A 270 -30.35 33.98 21.36
C GLN A 270 -29.65 33.62 20.05
N PHE A 271 -29.93 32.44 19.48
CA PHE A 271 -29.39 32.03 18.18
C PHE A 271 -30.25 32.47 16.99
N SER A 272 -31.24 33.35 17.20
CA SER A 272 -32.01 33.96 16.11
C SER A 272 -31.13 34.74 15.12
N LEU A 273 -31.57 34.81 13.86
CA LEU A 273 -30.92 35.54 12.77
C LEU A 273 -30.60 37.01 13.10
N HIS A 274 -31.38 37.64 13.99
CA HIS A 274 -31.24 39.06 14.33
C HIS A 274 -30.27 39.33 15.49
N ASN A 275 -29.84 38.30 16.22
CA ASN A 275 -28.96 38.47 17.36
C ASN A 275 -27.49 38.47 16.94
N ILE A 276 -26.82 39.58 17.20
CA ILE A 276 -25.39 39.80 16.91
C ILE A 276 -24.50 39.62 18.15
N VAL A 277 -25.08 39.75 19.35
CA VAL A 277 -24.37 39.57 20.62
C VAL A 277 -24.49 38.12 21.05
N CYS A 278 -23.44 37.33 20.76
CA CYS A 278 -23.41 35.92 21.10
C CYS A 278 -22.70 35.74 22.43
N VAL A 279 -23.48 35.55 23.49
CA VAL A 279 -22.90 35.06 24.74
C VAL A 279 -22.56 33.59 24.53
N TYR A 280 -21.37 33.18 24.98
CA TYR A 280 -20.97 31.78 24.93
C TYR A 280 -21.86 30.97 25.89
N GLN A 281 -22.99 30.48 25.36
CA GLN A 281 -24.04 29.81 26.11
C GLN A 281 -24.03 28.29 25.90
N TRP A 282 -24.97 27.62 26.55
CA TRP A 282 -25.17 26.17 26.51
C TRP A 282 -25.22 25.59 25.09
N GLY A 283 -25.67 26.35 24.09
CA GLY A 283 -25.71 25.93 22.69
C GLY A 283 -24.35 25.55 22.08
N PHE A 284 -23.25 26.11 22.58
CA PHE A 284 -21.90 25.72 22.14
C PHE A 284 -21.32 24.52 22.90
N ILE A 285 -21.92 24.12 24.02
CA ILE A 285 -21.38 23.05 24.87
C ILE A 285 -21.31 21.71 24.13
N PRO A 286 -22.36 21.24 23.41
CA PRO A 286 -22.28 19.96 22.71
C PRO A 286 -21.16 19.90 21.66
N GLY A 287 -21.02 20.96 20.86
CA GLY A 287 -19.95 21.06 19.85
C GLY A 287 -18.55 21.08 20.49
N ASN A 288 -18.36 21.88 21.54
CA ASN A 288 -17.07 21.93 22.24
C ASN A 288 -16.75 20.65 22.99
N ALA A 289 -17.74 19.98 23.59
CA ALA A 289 -17.55 18.67 24.21
C ALA A 289 -17.13 17.64 23.16
N PHE A 290 -17.76 17.63 21.99
CA PHE A 290 -17.37 16.78 20.87
C PHE A 290 -15.92 17.03 20.43
N VAL A 291 -15.54 18.29 20.23
CA VAL A 291 -14.16 18.67 19.87
C VAL A 291 -13.17 18.25 20.96
N LEU A 292 -13.48 18.50 22.22
CA LEU A 292 -12.63 18.14 23.36
C LEU A 292 -12.43 16.62 23.47
N ILE A 293 -13.47 15.82 23.32
CA ILE A 293 -13.38 14.35 23.31
C ILE A 293 -12.46 13.87 22.18
N HIS A 294 -12.55 14.48 21.00
CA HIS A 294 -11.67 14.13 19.88
C HIS A 294 -10.20 14.40 20.21
N PHE A 295 -9.89 15.61 20.66
CA PHE A 295 -8.51 15.99 21.00
C PHE A 295 -7.94 15.28 22.22
N ALA A 296 -8.75 15.04 23.25
CA ALA A 296 -8.29 14.45 24.51
C ALA A 296 -8.23 12.92 24.48
N VAL A 297 -9.09 12.26 23.70
CA VAL A 297 -9.23 10.79 23.72
C VAL A 297 -8.96 10.16 22.36
N VAL A 298 -9.71 10.57 21.33
CA VAL A 298 -9.69 9.90 20.02
C VAL A 298 -8.33 10.05 19.35
N TYR A 299 -7.81 11.28 19.27
CA TYR A 299 -6.56 11.57 18.57
C TYR A 299 -5.31 11.02 19.24
N PRO A 300 -5.13 11.07 20.56
CA PRO A 300 -4.03 10.37 21.21
C PRO A 300 -4.02 8.87 20.90
N ILE A 301 -5.19 8.21 20.90
CA ILE A 301 -5.31 6.79 20.55
C ILE A 301 -4.92 6.56 19.09
N ILE A 302 -5.43 7.39 18.18
CA ILE A 302 -5.13 7.28 16.74
C ILE A 302 -3.64 7.51 16.47
N LEU A 303 -3.05 8.59 17.00
CA LEU A 303 -1.64 8.91 16.83
C LEU A 303 -0.75 7.80 17.40
N TRP A 304 -1.09 7.27 18.57
CA TRP A 304 -0.36 6.13 19.15
C TRP A 304 -0.39 4.90 18.24
N ARG A 305 -1.54 4.60 17.63
CA ARG A 305 -1.67 3.47 16.68
C ARG A 305 -0.94 3.72 15.36
N VAL A 306 -1.05 4.92 14.81
CA VAL A 306 -0.43 5.34 13.53
C VAL A 306 1.08 5.53 13.68
N TRP A 307 1.61 5.79 14.88
CA TRP A 307 3.05 5.94 15.12
C TRP A 307 3.88 4.73 14.65
N SER A 308 3.31 3.53 14.71
CA SER A 308 3.98 2.30 14.25
C SER A 308 3.94 2.09 12.74
N VAL A 309 3.13 2.86 12.01
CA VAL A 309 2.93 2.71 10.57
C VAL A 309 4.04 3.45 9.83
N LYS A 310 4.81 2.72 9.03
CA LYS A 310 5.72 3.30 8.05
C LYS A 310 4.88 3.70 6.84
N ASP A 311 5.03 4.92 6.35
CA ASP A 311 4.21 5.45 5.27
C ASP A 311 5.04 6.23 4.26
N ALA A 312 5.02 5.75 3.01
CA ALA A 312 5.75 6.30 1.88
C ALA A 312 5.09 7.55 1.30
N TYR A 313 3.77 7.73 1.49
CA TYR A 313 3.01 8.84 0.89
C TYR A 313 2.93 10.07 1.80
N GLY A 314 3.50 9.98 3.02
CA GLY A 314 3.52 11.06 4.00
C GLY A 314 2.12 11.45 4.52
N ILE A 315 1.13 10.58 4.39
CA ILE A 315 -0.20 10.68 5.02
C ILE A 315 -0.03 10.63 6.54
N ARG A 316 0.85 9.76 7.06
CA ARG A 316 1.19 9.71 8.48
C ARG A 316 1.65 11.08 8.99
N ASN A 317 2.65 11.68 8.34
CA ASN A 317 3.20 12.95 8.79
C ASN A 317 2.17 14.08 8.68
N ASP A 318 1.33 14.06 7.65
CA ASP A 318 0.19 14.97 7.52
C ASP A 318 -0.79 14.85 8.70
N LEU A 319 -1.18 13.61 9.08
CA LEU A 319 -1.99 13.36 10.27
C LEU A 319 -1.31 13.91 11.53
N PHE A 320 -0.03 13.60 11.75
CA PHE A 320 0.70 14.13 12.92
C PHE A 320 0.70 15.66 12.98
N ILE A 321 0.93 16.33 11.85
CA ILE A 321 0.93 17.79 11.79
C ILE A 321 -0.47 18.35 12.08
N CYS A 322 -1.52 17.79 11.44
CA CYS A 322 -2.91 18.21 11.68
C CYS A 322 -3.27 18.13 13.18
N GLU A 323 -2.99 16.98 13.80
CA GLU A 323 -3.39 16.73 15.19
C GLU A 323 -2.56 17.53 16.20
N THR A 324 -1.25 17.62 16.00
CA THR A 324 -0.37 18.36 16.93
C THR A 324 -0.64 19.86 16.88
N VAL A 325 -0.76 20.44 15.67
CA VAL A 325 -1.09 21.85 15.51
C VAL A 325 -2.50 22.12 16.04
N GLY A 326 -3.46 21.24 15.76
CA GLY A 326 -4.83 21.36 16.28
C GLY A 326 -4.89 21.35 17.78
N PHE A 327 -4.23 20.40 18.43
CA PHE A 327 -4.19 20.32 19.88
C PHE A 327 -3.59 21.59 20.49
N VAL A 328 -2.46 22.07 19.97
CA VAL A 328 -1.81 23.31 20.44
C VAL A 328 -2.72 24.52 20.25
N CYS A 329 -3.30 24.70 19.05
CA CYS A 329 -4.21 25.81 18.77
C CYS A 329 -5.47 25.76 19.64
N MET A 330 -6.01 24.57 19.93
CA MET A 330 -7.16 24.41 20.81
C MET A 330 -6.83 24.76 22.26
N VAL A 331 -5.69 24.29 22.79
CA VAL A 331 -5.24 24.66 24.15
C VAL A 331 -5.04 26.17 24.25
N ILE A 332 -4.38 26.78 23.27
CA ILE A 332 -4.20 28.23 23.23
C ILE A 332 -5.55 28.93 23.17
N THR A 333 -6.48 28.47 22.33
CA THR A 333 -7.84 29.03 22.25
C THR A 333 -8.55 28.99 23.60
N LEU A 334 -8.50 27.85 24.31
CA LEU A 334 -9.12 27.71 25.62
C LEU A 334 -8.49 28.63 26.67
N VAL A 335 -7.15 28.70 26.73
CA VAL A 335 -6.45 29.63 27.64
C VAL A 335 -6.78 31.07 27.28
N TRP A 336 -6.83 31.39 25.99
CA TRP A 336 -7.14 32.73 25.51
C TRP A 336 -8.54 33.17 25.93
N VAL A 337 -9.54 32.30 25.73
CA VAL A 337 -10.95 32.56 26.07
C VAL A 337 -11.20 32.60 27.58
N ASN A 338 -10.48 31.83 28.39
CA ASN A 338 -10.75 31.77 29.83
C ASN A 338 -9.88 32.72 30.68
N SER A 339 -8.66 33.04 30.24
CA SER A 339 -7.68 33.73 31.09
C SER A 339 -7.33 35.15 30.61
N LEU A 340 -7.60 35.50 29.36
CA LEU A 340 -7.11 36.75 28.74
C LEU A 340 -8.25 37.68 28.29
N SER A 341 -9.20 37.98 29.19
CA SER A 341 -10.38 38.81 28.89
C SER A 341 -10.03 40.21 28.34
N LEU A 342 -8.95 40.83 28.80
CA LEU A 342 -8.47 42.12 28.28
C LEU A 342 -7.96 42.01 26.84
N VAL A 343 -7.19 40.95 26.54
CA VAL A 343 -6.62 40.75 25.20
C VAL A 343 -7.70 40.30 24.20
N GLN A 344 -8.73 39.59 24.67
CA GLN A 344 -9.87 39.18 23.84
C GLN A 344 -10.60 40.33 23.16
N GLN A 345 -10.59 41.52 23.76
CA GLN A 345 -11.19 42.72 23.16
C GLN A 345 -10.44 43.14 21.88
N GLN A 346 -9.13 42.89 21.83
CA GLN A 346 -8.28 43.19 20.68
C GLN A 346 -8.25 42.04 19.67
N PHE A 347 -8.04 40.81 20.15
CA PHE A 347 -7.92 39.60 19.36
C PHE A 347 -8.82 38.48 19.91
N PRO A 348 -9.87 38.06 19.20
CA PRO A 348 -10.73 36.98 19.66
C PRO A 348 -9.99 35.65 19.61
N GLY A 349 -10.27 34.76 20.58
CA GLY A 349 -9.63 33.45 20.66
C GLY A 349 -9.81 32.57 19.40
N LEU A 350 -10.87 32.81 18.63
CA LEU A 350 -11.15 32.11 17.37
C LEU A 350 -10.10 32.38 16.26
N THR A 351 -9.23 33.38 16.41
CA THR A 351 -8.09 33.56 15.48
C THR A 351 -7.17 32.35 15.47
N PHE A 352 -6.97 31.67 16.60
CA PHE A 352 -6.16 30.45 16.65
C PHE A 352 -6.82 29.27 15.94
N ILE A 353 -8.16 29.25 15.90
CA ILE A 353 -8.92 28.28 15.11
C ILE A 353 -8.74 28.52 13.61
N TRP A 354 -8.70 29.78 13.17
CA TRP A 354 -8.36 30.11 11.78
C TRP A 354 -6.93 29.67 11.41
N ILE A 355 -5.95 29.93 12.29
CA ILE A 355 -4.56 29.47 12.10
C ILE A 355 -4.51 27.95 11.97
N TYR A 356 -5.22 27.24 12.85
CA TYR A 356 -5.35 25.78 12.79
C TYR A 356 -5.92 25.30 11.44
N SER A 357 -7.04 25.88 10.98
CA SER A 357 -7.66 25.54 9.70
C SER A 357 -6.73 25.80 8.52
N PHE A 358 -5.93 26.87 8.57
CA PHE A 358 -4.90 27.14 7.58
C PHE A 358 -3.83 26.04 7.54
N PHE A 359 -3.29 25.66 8.70
CA PHE A 359 -2.25 24.63 8.78
C PHE A 359 -2.75 23.25 8.34
N ILE A 360 -3.98 22.86 8.70
CA ILE A 360 -4.56 21.61 8.19
C ILE A 360 -4.68 21.66 6.68
N HIS A 361 -5.23 22.73 6.11
CA HIS A 361 -5.39 22.80 4.66
C HIS A 361 -4.02 22.76 3.96
N ALA A 362 -3.04 23.46 4.52
CA ALA A 362 -1.67 23.45 4.02
C ALA A 362 -1.04 22.04 4.07
N SER A 363 -1.21 21.31 5.17
CA SER A 363 -0.63 19.97 5.33
C SER A 363 -1.34 18.90 4.50
N SER A 364 -2.66 18.98 4.39
CA SER A 364 -3.49 17.94 3.80
C SER A 364 -3.68 18.09 2.28
N VAL A 365 -3.66 19.32 1.77
CA VAL A 365 -3.90 19.63 0.36
C VAL A 365 -2.65 20.22 -0.31
N PHE A 366 -2.10 21.32 0.23
CA PHE A 366 -1.05 22.08 -0.44
C PHE A 366 0.29 21.34 -0.52
N PHE A 367 0.83 20.84 0.59
CA PHE A 367 2.13 20.12 0.56
C PHE A 367 2.11 18.84 -0.27
N PRO A 368 1.06 17.99 -0.21
CA PRO A 368 0.93 16.84 -1.10
C PRO A 368 0.87 17.24 -2.58
N LEU A 369 0.12 18.29 -2.91
CA LEU A 369 0.05 18.84 -4.27
C LEU A 369 1.43 19.30 -4.74
N LEU A 370 2.16 20.07 -3.92
CA LEU A 370 3.49 20.56 -4.27
C LEU A 370 4.47 19.40 -4.53
N ARG A 371 4.46 18.38 -3.68
CA ARG A 371 5.27 17.16 -3.88
C ARG A 371 4.90 16.45 -5.17
N ALA A 372 3.61 16.29 -5.47
CA ALA A 372 3.15 15.64 -6.68
C ALA A 372 3.58 16.40 -7.96
N ILE A 373 3.55 17.74 -7.93
CA ILE A 373 4.03 18.59 -9.02
C ILE A 373 5.54 18.41 -9.20
N GLN A 374 6.32 18.44 -8.11
CA GLN A 374 7.77 18.23 -8.16
C GLN A 374 8.13 16.84 -8.71
N HIS A 375 7.43 15.80 -8.28
CA HIS A 375 7.61 14.44 -8.79
C HIS A 375 7.27 14.34 -10.27
N THR A 376 6.19 14.99 -10.72
CA THR A 376 5.83 15.03 -12.15
C THR A 376 6.92 15.74 -12.96
N LYS A 377 7.40 16.90 -12.48
CA LYS A 377 8.46 17.66 -13.15
C LYS A 377 9.75 16.84 -13.28
N GLN A 378 10.15 16.16 -12.20
CA GLN A 378 11.31 15.25 -12.23
C GLN A 378 11.12 14.04 -13.15
N ALA A 379 9.88 13.57 -13.33
CA ALA A 379 9.57 12.49 -14.26
C ALA A 379 9.60 12.98 -15.73
N THR A 380 9.12 14.19 -16.02
CA THR A 380 9.15 14.79 -17.36
C THR A 380 10.56 15.21 -17.78
N GLU A 381 11.35 15.77 -16.85
CA GLU A 381 12.74 16.20 -17.10
C GLU A 381 13.73 15.03 -17.18
N ARG A 382 13.28 13.78 -17.04
CA ARG A 382 14.06 12.58 -17.40
C ARG A 382 13.63 12.14 -18.81
N PRO A 383 14.11 12.81 -19.88
CA PRO A 383 13.75 12.47 -21.25
C PRO A 383 14.11 11.01 -21.51
N ASP A 384 13.09 10.18 -21.78
CA ASP A 384 13.11 8.88 -22.45
C ASP A 384 14.32 7.97 -22.24
N MET A 385 14.93 7.99 -21.05
CA MET A 385 15.87 6.95 -20.66
C MET A 385 15.16 5.58 -20.66
N SER A 386 13.83 5.53 -20.49
CA SER A 386 13.04 4.31 -20.68
C SER A 386 13.08 3.76 -22.11
N MET A 387 13.13 4.62 -23.13
CA MET A 387 13.12 4.20 -24.53
C MET A 387 14.53 3.89 -25.03
N GLY A 388 15.52 4.72 -24.66
CA GLY A 388 16.92 4.49 -25.03
C GLY A 388 17.58 3.31 -24.31
N MET A 389 17.11 2.97 -23.10
CA MET A 389 17.70 1.89 -22.30
C MET A 389 17.24 0.48 -22.72
N PHE A 390 16.07 0.36 -23.36
CA PHE A 390 15.66 -0.90 -23.99
C PHE A 390 16.42 -1.15 -25.31
N VAL A 391 16.77 -0.09 -26.04
CA VAL A 391 17.52 -0.21 -27.31
C VAL A 391 19.01 -0.51 -27.06
N MET A 392 19.62 0.04 -26.01
CA MET A 392 21.08 -0.14 -25.79
C MET A 392 21.50 -1.57 -25.41
N HIS A 393 20.65 -2.37 -24.76
CA HIS A 393 21.02 -3.73 -24.39
C HIS A 393 20.89 -4.75 -25.53
N GLN A 394 20.13 -4.46 -26.58
CA GLN A 394 19.94 -5.42 -27.67
C GLN A 394 21.01 -5.33 -28.77
N SER A 395 21.76 -4.22 -28.84
CA SER A 395 22.77 -4.00 -29.89
C SER A 395 24.20 -4.42 -29.51
N SER A 396 24.47 -4.73 -28.24
CA SER A 396 25.86 -4.95 -27.78
C SER A 396 26.40 -6.37 -28.03
N ALA A 397 25.58 -7.31 -28.50
CA ALA A 397 26.03 -8.68 -28.77
C ALA A 397 26.57 -8.90 -30.20
N ALA A 398 26.42 -7.94 -31.11
CA ALA A 398 26.70 -8.16 -32.54
C ALA A 398 27.93 -7.43 -33.12
N THR A 399 28.60 -6.55 -32.36
CA THR A 399 29.65 -5.66 -32.94
C THR A 399 30.91 -5.56 -32.09
N ALA A 400 31.45 -6.71 -31.67
CA ALA A 400 32.77 -6.79 -31.00
C ALA A 400 33.96 -6.83 -31.97
N ALA A 401 33.75 -6.56 -33.26
CA ALA A 401 34.81 -6.42 -34.23
C ALA A 401 34.78 -5.01 -34.80
N THR A 402 35.97 -4.40 -34.94
CA THR A 402 36.30 -3.15 -35.67
C THR A 402 36.46 -1.86 -34.83
N THR A 403 37.74 -1.64 -34.45
CA THR A 403 38.52 -0.38 -34.50
C THR A 403 38.31 0.76 -33.51
N ASN A 404 39.25 0.85 -32.57
CA ASN A 404 40.14 1.98 -32.27
C ASN A 404 39.74 3.36 -32.84
N ALA A 405 39.01 4.16 -32.07
CA ALA A 405 39.06 5.61 -32.17
C ALA A 405 38.90 6.23 -30.78
N ALA A 406 40.01 6.72 -30.24
CA ALA A 406 40.10 7.42 -28.98
C ALA A 406 39.39 8.78 -29.07
N ALA A 407 38.17 8.87 -28.55
CA ALA A 407 37.50 10.14 -28.31
C ALA A 407 36.96 10.15 -26.88
N SER A 408 37.54 11.01 -26.05
CA SER A 408 37.20 11.25 -24.66
C SER A 408 35.75 11.73 -24.51
N GLN A 409 34.83 10.82 -24.20
CA GLN A 409 33.46 11.17 -23.83
C GLN A 409 33.32 11.41 -22.32
N PRO A 410 32.40 12.31 -21.92
CA PRO A 410 32.34 12.88 -20.58
C PRO A 410 31.83 11.90 -19.50
N VAL A 411 32.48 11.97 -18.33
CA VAL A 411 32.43 11.09 -17.15
C VAL A 411 31.05 10.99 -16.45
N VAL A 412 30.01 11.71 -16.88
CA VAL A 412 28.74 11.82 -16.13
C VAL A 412 27.88 10.54 -16.16
N MET A 413 28.07 9.64 -17.13
CA MET A 413 27.31 8.36 -17.20
C MET A 413 27.74 7.32 -16.14
N SER A 414 28.85 7.55 -15.43
CA SER A 414 29.39 6.59 -14.45
C SER A 414 28.46 6.36 -13.24
N ALA A 415 27.93 7.44 -12.64
CA ALA A 415 27.25 7.34 -11.34
C ALA A 415 25.89 6.63 -11.38
N THR A 416 25.13 6.80 -12.47
CA THR A 416 23.83 6.12 -12.64
C THR A 416 24.01 4.63 -12.92
N SER A 417 25.05 4.27 -13.68
CA SER A 417 25.44 2.89 -13.94
C SER A 417 25.77 2.16 -12.64
N THR A 418 26.59 2.77 -11.76
CA THR A 418 26.94 2.16 -10.46
C THR A 418 25.72 1.92 -9.57
N ARG A 419 24.78 2.87 -9.50
CA ARG A 419 23.56 2.69 -8.69
C ARG A 419 22.67 1.57 -9.19
N ARG A 420 22.53 1.44 -10.51
CA ARG A 420 21.73 0.35 -11.10
C ARG A 420 22.41 -1.01 -10.91
N ALA A 421 23.73 -1.07 -11.04
CA ALA A 421 24.49 -2.28 -10.74
C ALA A 421 24.31 -2.70 -9.26
N ASN A 422 24.34 -1.75 -8.32
CA ASN A 422 24.08 -2.02 -6.91
C ASN A 422 22.64 -2.49 -6.65
N PHE A 423 21.66 -1.94 -7.36
CA PHE A 423 20.28 -2.43 -7.29
C PHE A 423 20.16 -3.88 -7.77
N ASN A 424 20.73 -4.20 -8.94
CA ASN A 424 20.71 -5.56 -9.46
C ASN A 424 21.40 -6.54 -8.50
N ARG A 425 22.56 -6.15 -7.95
CA ARG A 425 23.28 -6.93 -6.94
C ARG A 425 22.42 -7.19 -5.69
N MET A 426 21.74 -6.16 -5.18
CA MET A 426 20.84 -6.28 -4.03
C MET A 426 19.64 -7.19 -4.33
N MET A 427 19.10 -7.15 -5.55
CA MET A 427 18.02 -8.05 -5.97
C MET A 427 18.49 -9.50 -6.06
N ASP A 428 19.74 -9.73 -6.44
CA ASP A 428 20.33 -11.06 -6.61
C ASP A 428 20.85 -11.66 -5.29
N ASP A 429 21.18 -10.84 -4.29
CA ASP A 429 21.52 -11.31 -2.95
C ASP A 429 20.23 -11.63 -2.14
N PRO A 430 20.00 -12.89 -1.72
CA PRO A 430 18.76 -13.25 -1.03
C PRO A 430 18.54 -12.51 0.30
N THR A 431 19.63 -12.16 0.99
CA THR A 431 19.57 -11.50 2.30
C THR A 431 19.25 -10.02 2.15
N GLU A 432 19.95 -9.33 1.24
CA GLU A 432 19.67 -7.94 0.91
C GLU A 432 18.29 -7.78 0.28
N TYR A 433 17.90 -8.68 -0.63
CA TYR A 433 16.56 -8.68 -1.22
C TYR A 433 15.49 -8.87 -0.15
N GLN A 434 15.68 -9.77 0.83
CA GLN A 434 14.73 -9.92 1.95
C GLN A 434 14.58 -8.63 2.77
N GLN A 435 15.68 -7.94 3.07
CA GLN A 435 15.62 -6.63 3.75
C GLN A 435 14.90 -5.58 2.91
N PHE A 436 15.18 -5.57 1.60
CA PHE A 436 14.52 -4.68 0.65
C PHE A 436 13.02 -4.96 0.52
N ARG A 437 12.59 -6.23 0.58
CA ARG A 437 11.18 -6.63 0.61
C ARG A 437 10.46 -6.11 1.83
N GLU A 438 11.07 -6.24 3.01
CA GLU A 438 10.51 -5.70 4.26
C GLU A 438 10.41 -4.18 4.21
N PHE A 439 11.41 -3.51 3.63
CA PHE A 439 11.37 -2.09 3.38
C PHE A 439 10.25 -1.70 2.40
N SER A 440 10.12 -2.42 1.27
CA SER A 440 9.08 -2.18 0.27
C SER A 440 7.67 -2.35 0.85
N ALA A 441 7.47 -3.38 1.68
CA ALA A 441 6.22 -3.58 2.40
C ALA A 441 5.90 -2.43 3.36
N SER A 442 6.95 -1.87 3.99
CA SER A 442 6.81 -0.69 4.83
C SER A 442 6.51 0.60 4.05
N CYS A 443 6.77 0.60 2.75
CA CYS A 443 6.43 1.68 1.83
C CYS A 443 5.05 1.49 1.17
N PHE A 444 4.27 0.48 1.56
CA PHE A 444 3.04 0.10 0.87
C PHE A 444 3.26 -0.20 -0.63
N CYS A 445 4.40 -0.80 -0.95
CA CYS A 445 4.77 -1.25 -2.31
C CYS A 445 5.05 -2.76 -2.33
N SER A 446 4.48 -3.51 -1.37
CA SER A 446 4.70 -4.96 -1.21
C SER A 446 4.33 -5.76 -2.45
N GLU A 447 3.33 -5.29 -3.20
CA GLU A 447 2.83 -5.90 -4.43
C GLU A 447 3.90 -5.95 -5.52
N LEU A 448 4.81 -4.96 -5.59
CA LEU A 448 5.91 -4.95 -6.55
C LEU A 448 6.87 -6.11 -6.28
N THR A 449 7.30 -6.28 -5.03
CA THR A 449 8.19 -7.39 -4.66
C THR A 449 7.49 -8.74 -4.68
N ALA A 450 6.20 -8.78 -4.32
CA ALA A 450 5.42 -10.02 -4.38
C ALA A 450 5.26 -10.51 -5.83
N PHE A 451 5.03 -9.61 -6.78
CA PHE A 451 5.03 -9.94 -8.20
C PHE A 451 6.37 -10.53 -8.63
N ILE A 452 7.50 -9.95 -8.21
CA ILE A 452 8.84 -10.45 -8.55
C ILE A 452 9.04 -11.87 -8.01
N ASP A 453 8.63 -12.14 -6.77
CA ASP A 453 8.74 -13.49 -6.19
C ASP A 453 7.91 -14.51 -7.00
N GLU A 454 6.70 -14.13 -7.42
CA GLU A 454 5.81 -14.98 -8.21
C GLU A 454 6.35 -15.19 -9.64
N TYR A 455 6.98 -14.18 -10.23
CA TYR A 455 7.71 -14.30 -11.50
C TYR A 455 8.88 -15.28 -11.37
N GLN A 456 9.69 -15.18 -10.31
CA GLN A 456 10.81 -16.11 -10.07
C GLN A 456 10.31 -17.54 -9.82
N ALA A 457 9.19 -17.70 -9.10
CA ALA A 457 8.57 -19.00 -8.91
C ALA A 457 8.07 -19.61 -10.23
N LEU A 458 7.48 -18.81 -11.12
CA LEU A 458 7.08 -19.24 -12.46
C LEU A 458 8.30 -19.62 -13.32
N LYS A 459 9.38 -18.83 -13.24
CA LYS A 459 10.65 -19.07 -13.92
C LYS A 459 11.25 -20.41 -13.52
N ALA A 460 11.38 -20.68 -12.22
CA ALA A 460 11.92 -21.93 -11.71
C ALA A 460 11.09 -23.15 -12.17
N ARG A 461 9.76 -23.06 -12.09
CA ARG A 461 8.87 -24.15 -12.56
C ARG A 461 8.97 -24.39 -14.06
N THR A 462 9.15 -23.33 -14.85
CA THR A 462 9.39 -23.42 -16.28
C THR A 462 10.64 -24.25 -16.55
N LEU A 463 11.76 -23.97 -15.87
CA LEU A 463 13.01 -24.70 -16.05
C LEU A 463 12.88 -26.19 -15.72
N VAL A 464 12.24 -26.53 -14.59
CA VAL A 464 12.02 -27.93 -14.19
C VAL A 464 11.19 -28.70 -15.22
N LEU A 465 10.16 -28.07 -15.80
CA LEU A 465 9.33 -28.73 -16.81
C LEU A 465 10.07 -28.92 -18.14
N PHE A 466 10.90 -27.96 -18.54
CA PHE A 466 11.76 -28.13 -19.72
C PHE A 466 12.78 -29.24 -19.50
N GLU A 467 13.41 -29.29 -18.33
CA GLU A 467 14.35 -30.34 -17.97
C GLU A 467 13.72 -31.74 -18.08
N ARG A 468 12.52 -31.90 -17.50
CA ARG A 468 11.78 -33.16 -17.55
C ARG A 468 11.46 -33.58 -18.99
N ARG A 469 11.20 -32.64 -19.88
CA ARG A 469 10.94 -32.91 -21.31
C ARG A 469 12.23 -33.32 -22.01
N THR A 470 13.31 -32.56 -21.86
CA THR A 470 14.63 -32.88 -22.42
C THR A 470 15.13 -34.25 -21.97
N THR A 471 15.02 -34.56 -20.68
CA THR A 471 15.40 -35.88 -20.13
C THR A 471 14.52 -36.99 -20.69
N ARG A 472 13.20 -36.77 -20.80
CA ARG A 472 12.29 -37.75 -21.38
C ARG A 472 12.59 -38.01 -22.86
N ASP A 473 12.85 -36.97 -23.63
CA ASP A 473 13.15 -37.08 -25.05
C ASP A 473 14.50 -37.79 -25.27
N SER A 474 15.51 -37.47 -24.44
CA SER A 474 16.80 -38.17 -24.42
C SER A 474 16.64 -39.66 -24.10
N LEU A 475 15.79 -40.03 -23.13
CA LEU A 475 15.50 -41.42 -22.80
C LEU A 475 14.74 -42.15 -23.92
N VAL A 476 13.81 -41.48 -24.59
CA VAL A 476 13.08 -42.05 -25.74
C VAL A 476 14.03 -42.28 -26.92
N VAL A 477 14.95 -41.36 -27.18
CA VAL A 477 15.99 -41.51 -28.21
C VAL A 477 16.93 -42.67 -27.84
N ALA A 478 17.42 -42.74 -26.61
CA ALA A 478 18.26 -43.84 -26.13
C ALA A 478 17.55 -45.20 -26.23
N ALA A 479 16.27 -45.28 -25.87
CA ALA A 479 15.46 -46.50 -25.98
C ALA A 479 15.25 -46.95 -27.44
N ARG A 480 15.13 -46.00 -28.38
CA ARG A 480 15.06 -46.31 -29.83
C ARG A 480 16.38 -46.89 -30.35
N HIS A 481 17.52 -46.42 -29.86
CA HIS A 481 18.82 -46.97 -30.22
C HIS A 481 19.09 -48.37 -29.63
N LEU A 482 18.46 -48.71 -28.50
CA LEU A 482 18.55 -50.03 -27.87
C LEU A 482 17.52 -51.04 -28.41
N SER A 483 16.66 -50.64 -29.35
CA SER A 483 15.75 -51.58 -30.01
C SER A 483 16.59 -52.57 -30.85
N PRO A 484 16.46 -53.89 -30.64
CA PRO A 484 17.23 -54.87 -31.40
C PRO A 484 16.94 -54.75 -32.90
N PRO A 485 17.93 -54.96 -33.79
CA PRO A 485 17.71 -54.93 -35.22
C PRO A 485 16.56 -55.89 -35.59
N PRO A 486 15.67 -55.52 -36.53
CA PRO A 486 14.54 -56.35 -36.91
C PRO A 486 15.07 -57.72 -37.33
N THR A 487 14.72 -58.75 -36.56
CA THR A 487 15.02 -60.15 -36.91
C THR A 487 14.48 -60.43 -38.31
N PRO A 488 15.29 -61.00 -39.22
CA PRO A 488 14.86 -61.26 -40.58
C PRO A 488 13.66 -62.20 -40.57
N SER A 489 12.58 -61.75 -41.22
CA SER A 489 11.33 -62.46 -41.39
C SER A 489 11.56 -63.79 -42.11
N THR A 490 11.53 -64.90 -41.37
CA THR A 490 11.36 -66.23 -41.94
C THR A 490 9.93 -66.40 -42.45
N LEU A 491 9.87 -66.75 -43.73
CA LEU A 491 8.75 -67.19 -44.53
C LEU A 491 7.81 -68.22 -43.86
N ALA A 492 6.58 -68.22 -44.41
CA ALA A 492 5.50 -69.20 -44.29
C ALA A 492 4.63 -69.03 -43.02
N ARG A 493 3.30 -69.09 -43.09
CA ARG A 493 2.51 -70.10 -43.82
C ARG A 493 1.05 -69.65 -43.90
N ASN A 494 0.48 -69.73 -45.10
CA ASN A 494 -0.96 -69.73 -45.34
C ASN A 494 -1.61 -70.90 -44.59
N SER A 495 -2.74 -70.68 -43.92
CA SER A 495 -3.74 -71.71 -43.66
C SER A 495 -5.10 -71.05 -43.47
N ASP A 496 -5.99 -71.38 -44.40
CA ASP A 496 -7.41 -71.06 -44.45
C ASP A 496 -8.21 -71.75 -43.34
N ALA A 497 -9.36 -71.13 -43.04
CA ALA A 497 -10.65 -71.71 -42.67
C ALA A 497 -10.79 -72.70 -41.50
N ILE A 498 -11.73 -72.43 -40.59
CA ILE A 498 -13.02 -73.16 -40.41
C ILE A 498 -13.70 -72.67 -39.12
N ASP A 499 -15.03 -72.75 -39.17
CA ASP A 499 -16.11 -72.28 -38.31
C ASP A 499 -16.13 -72.67 -36.81
N ASP A 500 -17.07 -71.99 -36.15
CA ASP A 500 -18.10 -72.51 -35.22
C ASP A 500 -17.93 -72.47 -33.69
N ASP A 501 -19.00 -71.88 -33.13
CA ASP A 501 -19.77 -72.23 -31.95
C ASP A 501 -19.31 -71.94 -30.51
N ALA A 502 -20.07 -71.02 -29.92
CA ALA A 502 -20.95 -71.21 -28.77
C ALA A 502 -20.44 -71.87 -27.46
N ALA A 503 -20.52 -71.03 -26.43
CA ALA A 503 -21.12 -71.29 -25.12
C ALA A 503 -20.32 -71.98 -23.99
N THR A 504 -20.47 -71.34 -22.83
CA THR A 504 -20.59 -71.91 -21.47
C THR A 504 -19.35 -72.47 -20.75
N ASP A 505 -18.90 -71.65 -19.80
CA ASP A 505 -19.04 -71.88 -18.35
C ASP A 505 -17.84 -72.39 -17.51
N SER A 506 -17.78 -71.75 -16.33
CA SER A 506 -17.28 -72.17 -15.02
C SER A 506 -15.91 -72.85 -14.83
N SER A 507 -15.04 -72.06 -14.16
CA SER A 507 -14.38 -72.38 -12.87
C SER A 507 -12.99 -73.05 -12.83
N LEU A 508 -12.30 -72.66 -11.75
CA LEU A 508 -11.15 -73.29 -11.07
C LEU A 508 -9.71 -73.03 -11.55
N ARG A 509 -9.13 -71.99 -10.93
CA ARG A 509 -8.05 -72.12 -9.92
C ARG A 509 -6.77 -72.85 -10.37
N SER A 510 -5.77 -72.06 -10.78
CA SER A 510 -4.37 -72.29 -10.37
C SER A 510 -3.47 -71.09 -10.70
N ARG A 511 -2.97 -70.44 -9.64
CA ARG A 511 -1.75 -69.62 -9.67
C ARG A 511 -0.60 -70.44 -10.28
N PRO A 512 0.35 -69.77 -10.94
CA PRO A 512 1.63 -69.59 -10.26
C PRO A 512 2.08 -68.14 -10.25
N HIS A 513 2.57 -67.72 -9.07
CA HIS A 513 3.55 -66.65 -8.94
C HIS A 513 4.78 -66.98 -9.79
N MET A 514 5.27 -66.03 -10.57
CA MET A 514 6.71 -65.73 -10.71
C MET A 514 6.87 -64.43 -11.52
N LEU A 515 7.49 -63.43 -10.89
CA LEU A 515 8.32 -62.38 -11.52
C LEU A 515 7.66 -61.41 -12.50
N ARG A 516 6.74 -60.58 -11.99
CA ARG A 516 6.51 -59.24 -12.56
C ARG A 516 7.53 -58.29 -11.90
N GLY A 517 8.65 -58.08 -12.59
CA GLY A 517 9.75 -57.25 -12.12
C GLY A 517 9.28 -55.82 -11.80
N ASN A 518 9.55 -55.40 -10.58
CA ASN A 518 9.42 -54.03 -10.10
C ASN A 518 10.43 -53.14 -10.85
N THR A 519 10.01 -52.49 -11.94
CA THR A 519 10.77 -51.40 -12.58
C THR A 519 10.06 -50.06 -12.49
N ALA A 520 9.01 -49.96 -11.65
CA ALA A 520 8.30 -48.71 -11.40
C ALA A 520 8.90 -47.88 -10.24
N THR A 521 9.85 -48.42 -9.47
CA THR A 521 10.44 -47.75 -8.29
C THR A 521 11.66 -46.87 -8.61
N THR A 522 12.24 -46.94 -9.81
CA THR A 522 13.45 -46.17 -10.15
C THR A 522 13.18 -44.77 -10.70
N ILE A 523 11.92 -44.40 -10.99
CA ILE A 523 11.57 -43.04 -11.43
C ILE A 523 11.40 -42.10 -10.23
N ASP A 524 10.95 -42.62 -9.09
CA ASP A 524 10.80 -41.83 -7.86
C ASP A 524 12.16 -41.54 -7.18
N ASP A 525 13.15 -42.43 -7.32
CA ASP A 525 14.51 -42.17 -6.83
C ASP A 525 15.26 -41.09 -7.65
N VAL A 526 14.93 -40.94 -8.95
CA VAL A 526 15.41 -39.81 -9.78
C VAL A 526 14.73 -38.49 -9.37
N LEU A 527 13.52 -38.55 -8.80
CA LEU A 527 12.86 -37.37 -8.24
C LEU A 527 13.45 -36.96 -6.88
N LEU A 528 14.02 -37.87 -6.08
CA LEU A 528 14.74 -37.51 -4.86
C LEU A 528 16.11 -36.88 -5.15
N GLN A 529 16.75 -37.22 -6.27
CA GLN A 529 17.98 -36.53 -6.72
C GLN A 529 17.71 -35.10 -7.23
N SER A 530 16.43 -34.70 -7.36
CA SER A 530 16.03 -33.32 -7.68
C SER A 530 16.09 -32.35 -6.47
N ALA A 531 16.36 -32.85 -5.27
CA ALA A 531 16.60 -32.05 -4.06
C ALA A 531 17.94 -31.28 -4.13
N GLU A 532 19.01 -31.90 -4.66
CA GLU A 532 20.26 -31.19 -5.00
C GLU A 532 20.04 -30.16 -6.12
N PHE A 533 18.99 -30.34 -6.93
CA PHE A 533 18.54 -29.38 -7.94
C PHE A 533 17.77 -28.19 -7.37
N MET A 534 17.45 -28.10 -6.07
CA MET A 534 16.97 -26.82 -5.50
C MET A 534 18.07 -25.76 -5.36
N GLN A 535 19.32 -26.15 -5.64
CA GLN A 535 20.39 -25.23 -6.01
C GLN A 535 20.38 -24.89 -7.52
N ILE A 536 19.26 -25.11 -8.25
CA ILE A 536 18.98 -24.44 -9.54
C ILE A 536 19.35 -23.01 -9.29
N ARG A 537 20.48 -22.62 -9.90
CA ARG A 537 21.09 -21.31 -9.82
C ARG A 537 19.94 -20.33 -9.87
N THR A 538 19.72 -19.58 -8.80
CA THR A 538 18.77 -18.47 -8.80
C THR A 538 19.31 -17.48 -9.82
N THR A 539 18.95 -17.72 -11.07
CA THR A 539 19.32 -16.90 -12.20
C THR A 539 18.81 -15.51 -11.87
N SER A 540 19.67 -14.51 -12.09
CA SER A 540 19.44 -13.15 -11.63
C SER A 540 17.99 -12.72 -11.89
N ILE A 541 17.41 -12.00 -10.92
CA ILE A 541 16.02 -11.55 -11.00
C ILE A 541 15.78 -10.72 -12.27
N THR A 542 16.84 -10.06 -12.74
CA THR A 542 16.84 -9.19 -13.90
C THR A 542 16.74 -9.97 -15.23
N VAL A 543 17.22 -11.21 -15.28
CA VAL A 543 17.26 -12.07 -16.47
C VAL A 543 15.87 -12.64 -16.77
N SER A 544 15.45 -12.64 -18.04
CA SER A 544 14.12 -13.14 -18.43
C SER A 544 13.98 -14.66 -18.33
N ILE A 545 12.75 -15.17 -18.36
CA ILE A 545 12.47 -16.61 -18.41
C ILE A 545 13.05 -17.19 -19.71
N LEU A 546 12.80 -16.54 -20.86
CA LEU A 546 13.30 -17.01 -22.14
C LEU A 546 14.83 -17.06 -22.17
N GLU A 547 15.51 -16.00 -21.72
CA GLU A 547 16.97 -15.92 -21.69
C GLU A 547 17.55 -17.01 -20.81
N THR A 548 16.90 -17.28 -19.66
CA THR A 548 17.36 -18.33 -18.75
C THR A 548 17.17 -19.72 -19.35
N VAL A 549 16.03 -19.99 -19.99
CA VAL A 549 15.79 -21.27 -20.69
C VAL A 549 16.79 -21.44 -21.82
N THR A 550 17.04 -20.38 -22.60
CA THR A 550 17.98 -20.43 -23.74
C THR A 550 19.42 -20.68 -23.29
N GLU A 551 19.85 -20.04 -22.20
CA GLU A 551 21.20 -20.24 -21.64
C GLU A 551 21.35 -21.63 -21.01
N THR A 552 20.29 -22.15 -20.38
CA THR A 552 20.32 -23.47 -19.73
C THR A 552 20.28 -24.61 -20.75
N TYR A 553 19.52 -24.46 -21.85
CA TYR A 553 19.28 -25.52 -22.85
C TYR A 553 19.82 -25.15 -24.24
N ARG A 554 21.02 -24.57 -24.29
CA ARG A 554 21.64 -23.98 -25.49
C ARG A 554 21.71 -24.91 -26.70
N GLU A 555 21.81 -26.23 -26.49
CA GLU A 555 21.95 -27.22 -27.57
C GLU A 555 20.61 -27.61 -28.23
N GLU A 556 19.48 -27.44 -27.55
CA GLU A 556 18.14 -27.83 -28.07
C GLU A 556 17.30 -26.64 -28.58
N SER A 557 17.80 -25.41 -28.46
CA SER A 557 17.00 -24.19 -28.63
C SER A 557 16.58 -23.85 -30.07
N THR A 558 16.87 -24.69 -31.06
CA THR A 558 16.46 -24.46 -32.47
C THR A 558 15.00 -24.84 -32.73
N GLY A 559 14.37 -25.62 -31.84
CA GLY A 559 12.96 -25.98 -31.96
C GLY A 559 12.00 -24.83 -31.63
N SER A 560 11.06 -24.52 -32.54
CA SER A 560 9.99 -23.52 -32.33
C SER A 560 9.15 -23.77 -31.06
N GLY A 561 9.15 -24.99 -30.53
CA GLY A 561 8.37 -25.39 -29.35
C GLY A 561 8.89 -24.83 -28.01
N MET A 562 10.18 -24.50 -27.89
CA MET A 562 10.74 -24.00 -26.61
C MET A 562 10.33 -22.56 -26.27
N ARG A 563 9.68 -21.84 -27.19
CA ARG A 563 9.34 -20.42 -27.00
C ARG A 563 8.03 -20.19 -26.25
N GLN A 564 7.24 -21.24 -26.00
CA GLN A 564 5.95 -21.14 -25.32
C GLN A 564 5.99 -21.73 -23.91
N PHE A 565 5.16 -21.18 -23.02
CA PHE A 565 4.96 -21.76 -21.70
C PHE A 565 4.34 -23.17 -21.84
N PRO A 566 4.85 -24.14 -21.07
CA PRO A 566 4.18 -25.43 -20.89
C PRO A 566 2.70 -25.25 -20.47
N PRO A 567 1.74 -26.00 -21.05
CA PRO A 567 0.31 -25.90 -20.71
C PRO A 567 0.02 -25.98 -19.20
N GLU A 568 0.82 -26.74 -18.47
CA GLU A 568 0.75 -26.95 -17.03
C GLU A 568 0.97 -25.65 -16.22
N LEU A 569 1.63 -24.65 -16.82
CA LEU A 569 1.92 -23.36 -16.19
C LEU A 569 0.91 -22.27 -16.53
N LEU A 570 -0.01 -22.50 -17.47
CA LEU A 570 -1.01 -21.50 -17.86
C LEU A 570 -1.93 -21.12 -16.70
N VAL A 571 -2.26 -22.06 -15.82
CA VAL A 571 -3.01 -21.79 -14.58
C VAL A 571 -2.26 -20.81 -13.68
N LYS A 572 -0.94 -20.95 -13.55
CA LYS A 572 -0.11 -20.06 -12.73
C LYS A 572 -0.01 -18.67 -13.35
N LEU A 573 0.09 -18.59 -14.67
CA LEU A 573 0.09 -17.35 -15.42
C LEU A 573 -1.24 -16.59 -15.28
N GLU A 574 -2.37 -17.29 -15.32
CA GLU A 574 -3.70 -16.72 -15.10
C GLU A 574 -3.85 -16.20 -13.66
N MET A 575 -3.29 -16.90 -12.67
CA MET A 575 -3.24 -16.40 -11.29
C MET A 575 -2.44 -15.09 -11.19
N ILE A 576 -1.27 -15.00 -11.83
CA ILE A 576 -0.46 -13.76 -11.85
C ILE A 576 -1.26 -12.62 -12.51
N ASN A 577 -1.94 -12.89 -13.62
CA ASN A 577 -2.80 -11.92 -14.29
C ASN A 577 -3.88 -11.39 -13.33
N ARG A 578 -4.65 -12.30 -12.71
CA ARG A 578 -5.74 -11.94 -11.80
C ARG A 578 -5.25 -11.19 -10.56
N GLU A 579 -4.07 -11.52 -10.03
CA GLU A 579 -3.58 -10.97 -8.77
C GLU A 579 -2.81 -9.66 -8.95
N PHE A 580 -1.96 -9.54 -9.97
CA PHE A 580 -1.04 -8.41 -10.12
C PHE A 580 -1.30 -7.52 -11.33
N VAL A 581 -1.97 -8.03 -12.37
CA VAL A 581 -2.16 -7.27 -13.63
C VAL A 581 -3.58 -6.70 -13.74
N ASP A 582 -4.60 -7.44 -13.30
CA ASP A 582 -5.99 -6.99 -13.35
C ASP A 582 -6.15 -5.70 -12.52
N PRO A 583 -6.55 -4.56 -13.12
CA PRO A 583 -6.71 -3.30 -12.41
C PRO A 583 -7.81 -3.33 -11.33
N ARG A 584 -8.65 -4.38 -11.30
CA ARG A 584 -9.65 -4.60 -10.24
C ARG A 584 -9.06 -5.30 -9.02
N SER A 585 -7.87 -5.90 -9.15
CA SER A 585 -7.20 -6.57 -8.04
C SER A 585 -6.72 -5.56 -6.99
N PHE A 586 -6.86 -5.93 -5.72
CA PHE A 586 -6.33 -5.15 -4.59
C PHE A 586 -4.80 -5.10 -4.57
N THR A 587 -4.14 -6.09 -5.16
CA THR A 587 -2.68 -6.21 -5.29
C THR A 587 -2.20 -5.88 -6.70
N SER A 588 -3.03 -5.21 -7.50
CA SER A 588 -2.65 -4.75 -8.83
C SER A 588 -1.44 -3.83 -8.76
N VAL A 589 -0.44 -4.15 -9.56
CA VAL A 589 0.76 -3.33 -9.71
C VAL A 589 0.40 -2.11 -10.57
N ASN A 590 0.91 -0.93 -10.19
CA ASN A 590 0.62 0.33 -10.88
C ASN A 590 1.42 0.49 -12.19
N ALA A 591 1.36 -0.52 -13.05
CA ALA A 591 1.96 -0.52 -14.38
C ALA A 591 1.24 0.44 -15.34
N SER A 592 1.93 0.84 -16.40
CA SER A 592 1.41 1.69 -17.46
C SER A 592 0.17 1.06 -18.08
N PRO A 593 -0.92 1.82 -18.30
CA PRO A 593 -2.12 1.30 -18.95
C PRO A 593 -1.84 0.64 -20.31
N LEU A 594 -0.80 1.09 -21.02
CA LEU A 594 -0.38 0.52 -22.30
C LEU A 594 0.22 -0.88 -22.12
N THR A 595 1.09 -1.06 -21.13
CA THR A 595 1.73 -2.34 -20.82
C THR A 595 0.72 -3.35 -20.30
N VAL A 596 -0.21 -2.92 -19.43
CA VAL A 596 -1.34 -3.75 -18.98
C VAL A 596 -2.22 -4.16 -20.17
N LYS A 597 -2.57 -3.22 -21.05
CA LYS A 597 -3.38 -3.50 -22.25
C LYS A 597 -2.69 -4.52 -23.17
N ARG A 598 -1.41 -4.33 -23.48
CA ARG A 598 -0.63 -5.26 -24.33
C ARG A 598 -0.56 -6.65 -23.71
N PHE A 599 -0.31 -6.75 -22.41
CA PHE A 599 -0.30 -8.03 -21.70
C PHE A 599 -1.64 -8.75 -21.83
N ILE A 600 -2.75 -8.04 -21.60
CA ILE A 600 -4.11 -8.60 -21.72
C ILE A 600 -4.42 -9.02 -23.15
N GLU A 601 -4.08 -8.21 -24.15
CA GLU A 601 -4.26 -8.53 -25.57
C GLU A 601 -3.49 -9.81 -25.96
N ARG A 602 -2.24 -9.95 -25.50
CA ARG A 602 -1.43 -11.16 -25.74
C ARG A 602 -2.04 -12.40 -25.08
N MET A 603 -2.47 -12.29 -23.82
CA MET A 603 -3.21 -13.35 -23.13
C MET A 603 -4.49 -13.76 -23.87
N GLN A 604 -5.28 -12.78 -24.35
CA GLN A 604 -6.51 -13.04 -25.11
C GLN A 604 -6.25 -13.68 -26.47
N SER A 605 -5.16 -13.29 -27.14
CA SER A 605 -4.71 -13.89 -28.40
C SER A 605 -4.11 -15.30 -28.23
N LYS A 606 -4.02 -15.80 -26.99
CA LYS A 606 -3.34 -17.07 -26.63
C LYS A 606 -1.85 -17.10 -27.01
N ASP A 607 -1.20 -15.94 -27.10
CA ASP A 607 0.26 -15.84 -27.22
C ASP A 607 0.90 -16.03 -25.84
N TYR A 608 1.08 -17.30 -25.46
CA TYR A 608 1.74 -17.70 -24.21
C TYR A 608 3.24 -17.89 -24.40
N SER A 609 3.90 -16.99 -25.11
CA SER A 609 5.36 -17.03 -25.23
C SER A 609 6.06 -16.75 -23.90
N LEU A 610 7.27 -17.27 -23.72
CA LEU A 610 8.08 -17.10 -22.50
C LEU A 610 8.43 -15.63 -22.21
N THR A 611 8.27 -14.73 -23.19
CA THR A 611 8.49 -13.29 -23.08
C THR A 611 7.24 -12.51 -22.68
N LEU A 612 6.10 -13.18 -22.50
CA LEU A 612 4.82 -12.54 -22.22
C LEU A 612 4.86 -11.58 -21.03
N LEU A 613 5.60 -11.93 -19.98
CA LEU A 613 5.73 -11.14 -18.75
C LEU A 613 6.91 -10.16 -18.76
N ASP A 614 7.76 -10.14 -19.77
CA ASP A 614 9.04 -9.42 -19.71
C ASP A 614 8.86 -7.90 -19.72
N GLU A 615 7.93 -7.38 -20.51
CA GLU A 615 7.60 -5.94 -20.53
C GLU A 615 7.08 -5.50 -19.15
N PHE A 616 6.11 -6.25 -18.61
CA PHE A 616 5.52 -5.97 -17.30
C PHE A 616 6.55 -6.09 -16.17
N LYS A 617 7.38 -7.14 -16.17
CA LYS A 617 8.48 -7.32 -15.22
C LYS A 617 9.47 -6.16 -15.25
N SER A 618 9.84 -5.72 -16.44
CA SER A 618 10.79 -4.61 -16.62
C SER A 618 10.23 -3.31 -16.03
N GLU A 619 8.93 -3.07 -16.20
CA GLU A 619 8.25 -1.94 -15.58
C GLU A 619 8.20 -2.06 -14.04
N VAL A 620 7.93 -3.25 -13.50
CA VAL A 620 7.97 -3.48 -12.05
C VAL A 620 9.37 -3.25 -11.48
N LEU A 621 10.41 -3.77 -12.14
CA LEU A 621 11.80 -3.54 -11.73
C LEU A 621 12.19 -2.06 -11.80
N PHE A 622 11.68 -1.34 -12.81
CA PHE A 622 11.88 0.10 -12.91
C PHE A 622 11.23 0.84 -11.73
N MET A 623 9.98 0.55 -11.40
CA MET A 623 9.30 1.13 -10.23
C MET A 623 10.01 0.81 -8.92
N LEU A 624 10.45 -0.44 -8.73
CA LEU A 624 11.25 -0.82 -7.56
C LEU A 624 12.54 -0.01 -7.48
N TYR A 625 13.24 0.17 -8.60
CA TYR A 625 14.47 0.96 -8.63
C TYR A 625 14.22 2.44 -8.35
N THR A 626 13.29 3.08 -9.06
CA THR A 626 13.09 4.54 -8.96
C THR A 626 12.43 4.94 -7.66
N ASP A 627 11.42 4.19 -7.21
CA ASP A 627 10.49 4.67 -6.19
C ASP A 627 10.82 4.08 -4.81
N VAL A 628 11.31 2.84 -4.77
CA VAL A 628 11.56 2.11 -3.52
C VAL A 628 13.06 2.10 -3.19
N TYR A 629 13.93 1.68 -4.12
CA TYR A 629 15.36 1.52 -3.88
C TYR A 629 16.06 2.84 -3.59
N THR A 630 15.70 3.93 -4.29
CA THR A 630 16.27 5.26 -3.98
C THR A 630 15.97 5.73 -2.56
N ARG A 631 14.86 5.28 -1.97
CA ARG A 631 14.50 5.55 -0.57
C ARG A 631 15.18 4.57 0.38
N TYR A 632 15.29 3.30 -0.02
CA TYR A 632 15.97 2.26 0.73
C TYR A 632 17.42 2.63 1.02
N VAL A 633 18.17 3.08 0.01
CA VAL A 633 19.59 3.46 0.17
C VAL A 633 19.79 4.67 1.10
N ARG A 634 18.76 5.49 1.33
CA ARG A 634 18.82 6.64 2.27
C ARG A 634 18.50 6.25 3.71
N HIS A 635 17.85 5.11 3.90
CA HIS A 635 17.50 4.55 5.20
C HIS A 635 18.64 3.67 5.70
#